data_AF-A0A6B3FJW6-F1
#
_entry.id   AF-A0A6B3FJW6-F1
#
_cell.length_a   1.000
_cell.length_b   1.000
_cell.length_c   1.000
_cell.angle_alpha   90.00
_cell.angle_beta   90.00
_cell.angle_gamma   90.00
#
_symmetry.space_group_name_H-M   'P 1'
#
loop_
_entity.id
_entity.type
_entity.pdbx_description
1 polymer ?
#
loop_
_entity_poly.entity_id
_entity_poly.type
_entity_poly.pdbx_seq_one_letter_code
_entity_poly.pdbx_strand_id
1 'polypeptide(L)' 'GGRPIDFHFEVLRQFGATIEKRADGQYLEAPQRLRGTKIRLPYPSVGSTEQVLLTAVLAEGVTELSNA' A
#
# COMPACT_ATOMS: atom_id res chain seq x y z
N GLY A 1 19.66 2.58 8.61
CA GLY A 1 19.49 1.40 7.74
C GLY A 1 18.54 1.76 6.61
N GLY A 2 18.76 1.24 5.40
CA GLY A 2 17.87 1.47 4.26
C GLY A 2 16.48 0.97 4.61
N ARG A 3 15.52 1.88 4.80
CA ARG A 3 14.11 1.52 4.95
C ARG A 3 13.59 1.31 3.53
N PRO A 4 13.34 0.07 3.10
CA PRO A 4 12.97 -0.20 1.72
C PRO A 4 11.62 0.45 1.45
N ILE A 5 11.54 1.24 0.38
CA ILE A 5 10.28 1.81 -0.10
C ILE A 5 9.30 0.72 -0.59
N ASP A 6 9.81 -0.49 -0.82
CA ASP A 6 9.09 -1.64 -1.32
C ASP A 6 7.83 -1.96 -0.49
N PHE A 7 7.82 -1.68 0.81
CA PHE A 7 6.62 -1.91 1.64
C PHE A 7 5.46 -1.00 1.29
N HIS A 8 5.72 0.24 0.87
CA HIS A 8 4.65 1.15 0.43
C HIS A 8 3.99 0.62 -0.86
N PHE A 9 4.81 0.13 -1.78
CA PHE A 9 4.34 -0.48 -3.02
C PHE A 9 3.58 -1.78 -2.75
N GLU A 10 4.06 -2.61 -1.83
CA GLU A 10 3.38 -3.84 -1.46
C GLU A 10 2.02 -3.58 -0.82
N VAL A 11 1.92 -2.60 0.09
CA VAL A 11 0.63 -2.14 0.62
C VAL A 11 -0.33 -1.79 -0.51
N LEU A 12 0.09 -0.91 -1.44
CA LEU A 12 -0.77 -0.48 -2.55
C LEU A 12 -1.19 -1.64 -3.47
N ARG A 13 -0.31 -2.62 -3.71
CA ARG A 13 -0.67 -3.83 -4.46
C ARG A 13 -1.74 -4.66 -3.75
N GLN A 14 -1.67 -4.77 -2.43
CA GLN A 14 -2.69 -5.50 -1.65
C GLN A 14 -4.06 -4.81 -1.68
N PHE A 15 -4.10 -3.49 -1.87
CA PHE A 15 -5.33 -2.73 -2.16
C PHE A 15 -5.83 -2.88 -3.61
N GLY A 16 -5.05 -3.53 -4.49
CA GLY A 16 -5.39 -3.77 -5.89
C GLY A 16 -4.72 -2.83 -6.89
N ALA A 17 -3.74 -2.02 -6.48
CA ALA A 17 -2.97 -1.21 -7.42
C ALA A 17 -1.99 -2.09 -8.24
N THR A 18 -1.85 -1.80 -9.53
CA THR A 18 -0.75 -2.30 -10.34
C THR A 18 0.42 -1.33 -10.26
N ILE A 19 1.64 -1.87 -10.25
CA ILE A 19 2.86 -1.08 -10.15
C ILE A 19 3.83 -1.57 -11.21
N GLU A 20 4.17 -0.68 -12.14
CA GLU A 20 5.06 -0.95 -13.25
C GLU A 20 6.32 -0.09 -13.13
N LYS A 21 7.49 -0.72 -13.27
CA LYS A 21 8.76 0.01 -13.34
C LYS A 21 9.02 0.41 -14.79
N ARG A 22 9.02 1.71 -15.06
CA ARG A 22 9.34 2.32 -16.35
C ARG A 22 10.71 2.98 -16.29
N ALA A 23 11.22 3.45 -17.43
CA ALA A 23 12.54 4.08 -17.53
C ALA A 23 12.65 5.37 -16.70
N ASP A 24 11.53 6.06 -16.49
CA ASP A 24 11.40 7.34 -15.78
C ASP A 24 10.95 7.21 -14.32
N GLY A 25 10.59 6.00 -13.86
CA GLY A 25 10.18 5.80 -12.47
C GLY A 25 9.25 4.61 -12.25
N GLN A 26 8.53 4.65 -11.12
CA GLN A 26 7.46 3.71 -10.80
C GLN A 26 6.13 4.32 -11.20
N TYR A 27 5.37 3.62 -12.03
CA TYR A 27 4.02 3.98 -12.43
C TYR A 27 3.03 3.13 -11.64
N LEU A 28 2.04 3.78 -11.03
CA LEU A 28 1.02 3.13 -10.21
C LEU A 28 -0.35 3.42 -10.81
N GLU A 29 -1.12 2.37 -11.04
CA GLU A 29 -2.47 2.46 -11.59
C GLU A 29 -3.45 1.64 -10.76
N ALA A 30 -4.67 2.13 -10.63
CA ALA A 30 -5.79 1.40 -10.03
C ALA A 30 -6.96 1.50 -11.00
N PRO A 31 -7.02 0.62 -12.04
CA PRO A 31 -8.04 0.70 -13.08
C PRO A 31 -9.46 0.44 -12.53
N GLN A 32 -9.53 -0.23 -11.38
CA GLN A 32 -10.73 -0.32 -10.55
C GLN A 32 -10.48 0.45 -9.25
N ARG A 33 -11.55 0.81 -8.53
CA ARG A 33 -11.40 1.41 -7.19
C ARG A 33 -10.57 0.46 -6.31
N LEU A 34 -9.66 1.03 -5.52
CA LEU A 34 -8.93 0.28 -4.50
C LEU A 34 -9.91 -0.39 -3.55
N ARG A 35 -9.60 -1.60 -3.09
CA ARG A 35 -10.45 -2.38 -2.18
C ARG A 35 -9.77 -2.54 -0.83
N GLY A 36 -10.53 -2.34 0.24
CA GLY A 36 -10.09 -2.61 1.58
C GLY A 36 -9.67 -4.08 1.73
N THR A 37 -8.61 -4.30 2.50
CA THR A 37 -7.96 -5.60 2.65
C THR A 37 -7.37 -5.76 4.05
N LYS A 38 -6.93 -6.98 4.39
CA LYS A 38 -6.26 -7.26 5.67
C LYS A 38 -4.75 -7.20 5.48
N ILE A 39 -4.13 -6.22 6.11
CA ILE A 39 -2.69 -5.96 6.00
C ILE A 39 -2.03 -6.19 7.35
N ARG A 40 -0.97 -7.01 7.36
CA ARG A 40 -0.08 -7.15 8.51
C ARG A 40 1.30 -6.67 8.12
N LEU A 41 1.79 -5.62 8.77
CA LEU A 41 3.15 -5.15 8.51
C LEU A 41 4.17 -6.16 9.05
N PRO A 42 5.29 -6.39 8.36
CA PRO A 42 6.33 -7.30 8.84
C PRO A 42 7.08 -6.76 10.06
N TYR A 43 7.12 -5.44 10.24
CA TYR A 43 7.66 -4.74 11.39
C TYR A 43 6.97 -3.36 11.54
N PRO A 44 6.98 -2.75 12.75
CA PRO A 44 6.38 -1.44 12.97
C PRO A 44 7.03 -0.35 12.10
N SER A 45 6.22 0.37 11.34
CA SER A 45 6.71 1.35 10.36
C SER A 45 5.71 2.50 10.24
N VAL A 46 6.10 3.69 10.73
CA VAL A 46 5.27 4.91 10.65
C VAL A 46 4.79 5.16 9.22
N GLY A 47 5.70 5.19 8.25
CA GLY A 47 5.34 5.50 6.86
C GLY A 47 4.45 4.44 6.21
N SER A 48 4.64 3.16 6.54
CA SER A 48 3.79 2.09 5.99
C SER A 48 2.41 2.10 6.65
N THR A 49 2.34 2.41 7.95
CA THR A 49 1.08 2.62 8.67
C THR A 49 0.31 3.80 8.09
N GLU A 50 0.97 4.94 7.84
CA GLU A 50 0.38 6.10 7.16
C GLU A 50 -0.11 5.75 5.75
N GLN A 51 0.66 4.99 4.98
CA GLN A 51 0.28 4.52 3.64
C GLN A 51 -1.02 3.72 3.68
N VAL A 52 -1.14 2.75 4.59
CA VAL A 52 -2.35 1.93 4.73
C VAL A 52 -3.54 2.82 5.12
N LEU A 53 -3.37 3.69 6.13
CA LEU A 53 -4.43 4.57 6.61
C LEU A 53 -4.96 5.48 5.51
N LEU A 54 -4.08 6.18 4.78
CA LEU A 54 -4.49 7.11 3.73
C LEU A 54 -5.12 6.40 2.54
N THR A 55 -4.62 5.22 2.18
CA THR A 55 -5.20 4.42 1.11
C THR A 55 -6.59 3.91 1.48
N ALA A 56 -6.78 3.47 2.72
CA ALA A 56 -8.04 2.93 3.22
C ALA A 56 -9.19 3.96 3.21
N VAL A 57 -8.89 5.26 3.37
CA VAL A 57 -9.90 6.34 3.37
C VAL A 57 -10.71 6.40 2.06
N LEU A 58 -10.09 6.05 0.93
CA LEU A 58 -10.73 6.12 -0.39
C LEU A 58 -11.08 4.74 -0.97
N ALA A 59 -10.59 3.67 -0.35
CA ALA A 59 -10.83 2.30 -0.75
C ALA A 59 -12.29 1.87 -0.47
N GLU A 60 -12.80 0.97 -1.29
CA GLU A 60 -14.12 0.36 -1.12
C GLU A 60 -14.03 -0.80 -0.11
N GLY A 61 -14.90 -0.81 0.90
CA GLY A 61 -14.97 -1.87 1.91
C GLY A 61 -14.19 -1.55 3.19
N VAL A 62 -13.78 -2.61 3.91
CA VAL A 62 -13.13 -2.48 5.22
C VAL A 62 -11.67 -2.88 5.10
N THR A 63 -10.79 -2.07 5.70
CA THR A 63 -9.36 -2.39 5.85
C THR A 63 -9.07 -2.75 7.30
N GLU A 64 -8.35 -3.85 7.52
CA GLU A 64 -7.83 -4.21 8.83
C GLU A 64 -6.30 -4.13 8.81
N LEU A 65 -5.72 -3.30 9.66
CA LEU A 65 -4.27 -3.16 9.80
C LEU A 65 -3.81 -3.78 11.12
N SER A 66 -2.74 -4.58 11.08
CA SER A 66 -2.11 -5.18 12.25
C SER A 66 -0.59 -5.04 12.24
N ASN A 67 0.01 -5.04 13.45
CA ASN A 67 1.46 -4.83 13.67
C ASN A 67 1.96 -3.45 13.16
N ALA A 68 1.13 -2.41 13.37
CA ALA A 68 1.33 -1.03 12.94
C ALA A 68 2.35 -0.24 13.77
#